data_AF-I7B817-F1
#
_entry.id   AF-I7B817-F1
#
_cell.length_a   1.000
_cell.length_b   1.000
_cell.length_c   1.000
_cell.angle_alpha   90.00
_cell.angle_beta   90.00
_cell.angle_gamma   90.00
#
_symmetry.space_group_name_H-M   'P 1'
#
loop_
_entity.id
_entity.type
_entity.pdbx_description
1 polymer ?
#
loop_
_entity_poly.entity_id
_entity_poly.type
_entity_poly.pdbx_seq_one_letter_code
_entity_poly.pdbx_strand_id
1 'polypeptide(L)'
;MVLGAGPAGAATAIGLRRLGYTVTVVSEWRRFAAVEGVSQRVLEGLRHAGLGGALSQAAMPATRQVLWNGQHLHMNQEFLLDRQRFDQALREDLQRAGVSVVEGRVREVVPGGRSSCAPGRWAGADR
;
A
#
# COMPACT_ATOMS: atom_id res chain seq x y z
N MET A 1 13.44 -4.52 4.98
CA MET A 1 12.33 -3.75 5.58
C MET A 1 11.77 -2.82 4.52
N VAL A 2 10.46 -2.55 4.53
CA VAL A 2 9.80 -1.58 3.64
C VAL A 2 9.12 -0.52 4.50
N LEU A 3 9.27 0.75 4.11
CA LEU A 3 8.68 1.89 4.83
C LEU A 3 7.47 2.41 4.05
N GLY A 4 6.29 2.27 4.64
CA GLY A 4 5.00 2.61 4.05
C GLY A 4 4.27 1.40 3.45
N ALA A 5 2.97 1.32 3.72
CA ALA A 5 2.07 0.26 3.25
C ALA A 5 1.10 0.71 2.15
N GLY A 6 1.40 1.81 1.45
CA GLY A 6 0.66 2.20 0.24
C GLY A 6 0.89 1.19 -0.91
N PRO A 7 0.25 1.38 -2.08
CA PRO A 7 0.33 0.45 -3.20
C PRO A 7 1.75 0.02 -3.58
N ALA A 8 2.67 0.98 -3.68
CA ALA A 8 4.07 0.71 -4.02
C ALA A 8 4.75 -0.16 -2.95
N GLY A 9 4.66 0.23 -1.68
CA GLY A 9 5.27 -0.52 -0.58
C GLY A 9 4.68 -1.92 -0.42
N ALA A 10 3.37 -2.05 -0.59
CA ALA A 10 2.69 -3.34 -0.55
C ALA A 10 3.13 -4.26 -1.70
N ALA A 11 3.16 -3.75 -2.94
CA ALA A 11 3.64 -4.49 -4.09
C ALA A 11 5.11 -4.92 -3.91
N THR A 12 5.98 -4.03 -3.44
CA THR A 12 7.38 -4.36 -3.14
C THR A 12 7.49 -5.45 -2.08
N ALA A 13 6.74 -5.35 -0.97
CA ALA A 13 6.81 -6.32 0.11
C ALA A 13 6.33 -7.71 -0.33
N ILE A 14 5.21 -7.78 -1.06
CA ILE A 14 4.69 -9.03 -1.62
C ILE A 14 5.68 -9.64 -2.61
N GLY A 15 6.25 -8.82 -3.51
CA GLY A 15 7.27 -9.27 -4.45
C GLY A 15 8.48 -9.88 -3.75
N LEU A 16 9.01 -9.20 -2.73
CA LEU A 16 10.13 -9.69 -1.92
C LEU A 16 9.77 -10.98 -1.16
N ARG A 17 8.56 -11.10 -0.61
CA ARG A 17 8.09 -12.35 0.03
C ARG A 17 8.05 -13.50 -0.97
N ARG A 18 7.57 -13.27 -2.20
CA ARG A 18 7.53 -14.28 -3.27
C ARG A 18 8.93 -14.76 -3.68
N LEU A 19 9.93 -13.89 -3.56
CA LEU A 19 11.35 -14.23 -3.76
C LEU A 19 11.99 -14.95 -2.56
N GLY A 20 11.23 -15.21 -1.48
CA GLY A 20 11.70 -15.95 -0.31
C GLY A 20 12.31 -15.09 0.81
N TYR A 21 12.36 -13.76 0.66
CA TYR A 21 12.87 -12.89 1.72
C TYR A 21 11.90 -12.76 2.89
N THR A 22 12.39 -12.64 4.12
CA THR A 22 11.59 -12.18 5.25
C THR A 22 11.42 -10.67 5.17
N VAL A 23 10.18 -10.19 5.17
CA VAL A 23 9.87 -8.77 4.97
C VAL A 23 8.97 -8.27 6.09
N THR A 24 9.38 -7.17 6.69
CA THR A 24 8.56 -6.35 7.58
C THR A 24 8.25 -5.02 6.91
N VAL A 25 6.99 -4.61 6.93
CA VAL A 25 6.50 -3.29 6.53
C VAL A 25 6.23 -2.48 7.80
N VAL A 26 6.72 -1.24 7.85
CA VAL A 26 6.37 -0.28 8.90
C VAL A 26 5.52 0.82 8.28
N SER A 27 4.31 1.04 8.75
CA SER A 27 3.44 2.08 8.21
C SER A 27 2.50 2.66 9.25
N GLU A 28 2.26 3.96 9.14
CA GLU A 28 1.07 4.57 9.70
C GLU A 28 -0.05 4.53 8.67
N TRP A 29 -1.29 4.56 9.14
CA TRP A 29 -2.47 4.51 8.28
C TRP A 29 -3.07 5.89 8.07
N ARG A 30 -3.70 6.09 6.92
CA ARG A 30 -4.37 7.35 6.58
C ARG A 30 -5.47 7.65 7.61
N ARG A 31 -5.52 8.90 8.08
CA ARG A 31 -6.44 9.34 9.15
C ARG A 31 -7.73 9.97 8.65
N PHE A 32 -7.83 10.24 7.34
CA PHE A 32 -8.95 10.94 6.74
C PHE A 32 -9.53 10.14 5.58
N ALA A 33 -10.84 10.27 5.39
CA ALA A 33 -11.54 9.73 4.23
C ALA A 33 -11.13 10.51 2.98
N ALA A 34 -10.86 9.78 1.89
CA ALA A 34 -10.50 10.35 0.62
C ALA A 34 -11.03 9.47 -0.51
N VAL A 35 -11.30 10.10 -1.65
CA VAL A 35 -11.55 9.41 -2.91
C VAL A 35 -10.42 9.76 -3.86
N GLU A 36 -9.88 8.77 -4.55
CA GLU A 36 -8.80 8.95 -5.53
C GLU A 36 -9.22 8.39 -6.89
N GLY A 37 -9.03 9.18 -7.95
CA GLY A 37 -9.18 8.72 -9.33
C GLY A 37 -7.90 8.06 -9.80
N VAL A 38 -8.01 6.83 -10.31
CA VAL A 38 -6.87 6.07 -10.85
C VAL A 38 -7.14 5.62 -12.29
N SER A 39 -6.08 5.49 -13.07
CA SER A 39 -6.19 4.98 -14.44
C SER A 39 -6.32 3.45 -14.46
N GLN A 40 -6.78 2.90 -15.59
CA GLN A 40 -6.79 1.45 -15.83
C GLN A 40 -5.39 0.81 -15.62
N ARG A 41 -4.31 1.51 -15.99
CA ARG A 41 -2.93 1.02 -15.82
C ARG A 41 -2.57 0.78 -14.35
N VAL A 42 -3.13 1.56 -13.42
CA VAL A 42 -2.95 1.34 -11.98
C VAL A 42 -3.63 0.04 -11.57
N LEU A 43 -4.86 -0.21 -12.04
CA LEU A 43 -5.58 -1.45 -11.75
C LEU A 43 -4.85 -2.70 -12.27
N GLU A 44 -4.29 -2.62 -13.47
CA GLU A 44 -3.44 -3.67 -14.05
C GLU A 44 -2.18 -3.89 -13.20
N GLY A 45 -1.54 -2.81 -12.74
CA GLY A 45 -0.40 -2.88 -11.83
C GLY A 45 -0.72 -3.60 -10.51
N LEU A 46 -1.86 -3.26 -9.88
CA LEU A 46 -2.33 -3.93 -8.66
C LEU A 46 -2.55 -5.43 -8.89
N ARG A 47 -3.16 -5.79 -10.03
CA ARG A 47 -3.39 -7.19 -10.41
C ARG A 47 -2.07 -7.96 -10.53
N HIS A 48 -1.10 -7.43 -11.26
CA HIS A 48 0.21 -8.07 -11.43
C HIS A 48 0.99 -8.18 -10.11
N ALA A 49 0.85 -7.19 -9.23
CA ALA A 49 1.45 -7.20 -7.90
C ALA A 49 0.80 -8.24 -6.95
N GLY A 50 -0.36 -8.79 -7.31
CA GLY A 50 -1.12 -9.70 -6.44
C GLY A 50 -1.94 -9.01 -5.37
N LEU A 51 -2.24 -7.72 -5.54
CA LEU A 51 -3.06 -6.92 -4.62
C LEU A 51 -4.55 -7.04 -4.99
N GLY A 52 -5.03 -8.29 -5.02
CA GLY A 52 -6.39 -8.62 -5.49
C GLY A 52 -7.49 -8.08 -4.58
N GLY A 53 -7.28 -8.08 -3.27
CA GLY A 53 -8.22 -7.50 -2.32
C GLY A 53 -8.35 -6.00 -2.54
N ALA A 54 -7.24 -5.28 -2.62
CA ALA A 54 -7.24 -3.85 -2.89
C ALA A 54 -7.84 -3.50 -4.26
N LEU A 55 -7.52 -4.29 -5.30
CA LEU A 55 -8.10 -4.14 -6.64
C LEU A 55 -9.63 -4.23 -6.63
N SER A 56 -10.21 -5.14 -5.82
CA SER A 56 -11.67 -5.32 -5.73
C SER A 56 -12.41 -4.08 -5.20
N GLN A 57 -11.71 -3.14 -4.58
CA GLN A 57 -12.30 -1.90 -4.05
C GLN A 57 -12.40 -0.79 -5.10
N ALA A 58 -11.95 -1.01 -6.33
CA ALA A 58 -12.15 -0.06 -7.41
C ALA A 58 -13.63 0.01 -7.81
N ALA A 59 -14.21 1.20 -7.70
CA ALA A 59 -15.57 1.47 -8.14
C ALA A 59 -15.67 1.47 -9.68
N MET A 60 -16.90 1.51 -10.19
CA MET A 60 -17.18 1.61 -11.63
C MET A 60 -16.44 2.79 -12.27
N PRO A 61 -16.06 2.65 -13.56
CA PRO A 61 -15.39 3.73 -14.29
C PRO A 61 -16.23 5.00 -14.32
N ALA A 62 -15.62 6.12 -13.96
CA ALA A 62 -16.15 7.46 -14.03
C ALA A 62 -15.55 8.20 -15.24
N THR A 63 -16.40 8.92 -15.97
CA THR A 63 -15.95 9.79 -17.07
C THR A 63 -15.51 11.13 -16.50
N ARG A 64 -14.25 11.53 -16.77
CA ARG A 64 -13.78 12.87 -16.42
C ARG A 64 -14.26 13.89 -17.45
N GLN A 65 -15.04 14.87 -16.99
CA GLN A 65 -15.44 16.03 -17.77
C GLN A 65 -14.72 17.26 -17.23
N VAL A 66 -14.12 18.05 -18.11
CA VAL A 66 -13.46 19.30 -17.75
C VAL A 66 -14.14 20.44 -18.50
N LEU A 67 -14.61 21.44 -17.76
CA LEU A 67 -15.03 22.72 -18.30
C LEU A 67 -13.96 23.75 -17.98
N TRP A 68 -13.24 24.21 -18.99
CA TRP A 68 -12.18 25.20 -18.84
C TRP A 68 -12.35 26.29 -19.89
N ASN A 69 -12.49 27.55 -19.46
CA ASN A 69 -12.69 28.70 -20.33
C ASN A 69 -13.83 28.53 -21.38
N GLY A 70 -14.95 27.93 -20.98
CA GLY A 70 -16.07 27.64 -21.86
C GLY A 70 -15.87 26.45 -22.82
N GLN A 71 -14.69 25.82 -22.82
CA GLN A 71 -14.43 24.61 -23.59
C GLN A 71 -14.73 23.37 -22.75
N HIS A 72 -15.53 22.47 -23.31
CA HIS A 72 -15.81 21.15 -22.75
C HIS A 72 -14.79 20.16 -23.31
N LEU A 73 -14.01 19.53 -22.43
CA LEU A 73 -13.05 18.50 -22.79
C LEU A 73 -13.45 17.17 -22.16
N HIS A 74 -13.54 16.14 -22.99
CA HIS A 74 -13.65 14.74 -22.58
C HIS A 74 -12.25 14.14 -22.67
N MET A 75 -11.59 13.95 -21.53
CA MET A 75 -10.18 13.53 -21.51
C MET A 75 -10.04 12.02 -21.31
N ASN A 76 -10.26 11.54 -20.08
CA ASN A 76 -9.90 10.19 -19.66
C ASN A 76 -11.00 9.53 -18.83
N GLN A 77 -11.05 8.21 -18.86
CA GLN A 77 -11.83 7.39 -17.92
C GLN A 77 -10.96 7.10 -16.69
N GLU A 78 -11.53 7.28 -15.50
CA GLU A 78 -10.87 7.00 -14.23
C GLU A 78 -11.71 6.03 -13.42
N PHE A 79 -11.07 5.27 -12.53
CA PHE A 79 -11.73 4.43 -11.54
C PHE A 79 -11.59 5.12 -10.20
N LEU A 80 -12.68 5.16 -9.43
CA LEU A 80 -12.67 5.79 -8.11
C LEU A 80 -12.33 4.77 -7.03
N LEU A 81 -11.41 5.13 -6.16
CA LEU A 81 -11.05 4.36 -4.97
C LEU A 81 -11.56 5.09 -3.73
N ASP A 82 -12.42 4.44 -2.94
CA ASP A 82 -12.59 4.81 -1.54
C ASP A 82 -11.30 4.42 -0.79
N ARG A 83 -10.51 5.41 -0.40
CA ARG A 83 -9.19 5.17 0.19
C ARG A 83 -9.24 4.47 1.53
N GLN A 84 -10.32 4.57 2.30
CA GLN A 84 -10.42 3.82 3.55
C GLN A 84 -10.55 2.32 3.28
N ARG A 85 -11.49 1.96 2.39
CA ARG A 85 -11.71 0.55 2.02
C ARG A 85 -10.50 -0.04 1.31
N PHE A 86 -9.92 0.74 0.39
CA PHE A 86 -8.74 0.35 -0.36
C PHE A 86 -7.51 0.14 0.55
N ASP A 87 -7.22 1.07 1.47
CA ASP A 87 -6.08 0.95 2.39
C ASP A 87 -6.27 -0.22 3.38
N GLN A 88 -7.52 -0.49 3.80
CA GLN A 88 -7.85 -1.68 4.60
C GLN A 88 -7.59 -2.98 3.82
N ALA A 89 -8.04 -3.05 2.57
CA ALA A 89 -7.83 -4.22 1.73
C ALA A 89 -6.34 -4.44 1.39
N LEU A 90 -5.53 -3.38 1.26
CA LEU A 90 -4.07 -3.48 1.16
C LEU A 90 -3.45 -4.15 2.40
N ARG A 91 -3.93 -3.80 3.60
CA ARG A 91 -3.45 -4.43 4.84
C ARG A 91 -3.75 -5.92 4.85
N GLU A 92 -4.94 -6.30 4.42
CA GLU A 92 -5.33 -7.71 4.34
C GLU A 92 -4.53 -8.47 3.28
N ASP A 93 -4.24 -7.85 2.13
CA ASP A 93 -3.37 -8.44 1.10
C ASP A 93 -1.96 -8.69 1.65
N LEU A 94 -1.40 -7.73 2.39
CA LEU A 94 -0.10 -7.90 3.07
C LEU A 94 -0.12 -9.07 4.06
N GLN A 95 -1.15 -9.15 4.89
CA GLN A 95 -1.31 -10.24 5.86
C GLN A 95 -1.44 -11.60 5.17
N ARG A 96 -2.27 -11.71 4.13
CA ARG A 96 -2.44 -12.93 3.32
C ARG A 96 -1.14 -13.37 2.66
N ALA A 97 -0.29 -12.42 2.25
CA ALA A 97 1.04 -12.70 1.70
C ALA A 97 2.10 -13.07 2.75
N GLY A 98 1.72 -13.15 4.03
CA GLY A 98 2.64 -13.44 5.13
C GLY A 98 3.70 -12.35 5.32
N VAL A 99 3.35 -11.10 5.05
CA VAL A 99 4.19 -9.93 5.37
C VAL A 99 3.88 -9.48 6.79
N SER A 100 4.92 -9.34 7.62
CA SER A 100 4.75 -8.74 8.95
C SER A 100 4.53 -7.24 8.82
N VAL A 101 3.49 -6.70 9.46
CA VAL A 101 3.19 -5.28 9.45
C VAL A 101 3.30 -4.72 10.86
N VAL A 102 4.14 -3.70 11.03
CA VAL A 102 4.27 -2.93 12.26
C VAL A 102 3.59 -1.59 12.05
N GLU A 103 2.58 -1.30 12.87
CA GLU A 103 1.93 0.00 12.84
C GLU A 103 2.80 1.05 13.52
N GLY A 104 3.19 2.08 12.78
CA GLY A 104 4.05 3.14 13.30
C GLY A 104 4.59 4.08 12.23
N ARG A 105 5.01 5.26 12.68
CA ARG A 105 5.70 6.24 11.84
C ARG A 105 7.20 6.16 12.08
N VAL A 106 7.96 5.85 11.04
CA VAL A 106 9.43 5.92 11.10
C VAL A 106 9.85 7.39 11.19
N ARG A 107 10.71 7.70 12.17
CA ARG A 107 11.23 9.05 12.40
C ARG A 107 12.60 9.28 11.76
N GLU A 108 13.45 8.26 11.79
CA GLU A 108 14.82 8.33 11.31
C GLU A 108 15.25 6.95 10.79
N VAL A 109 16.11 6.95 9.78
CA VAL A 109 16.81 5.75 9.29
C VAL A 109 18.30 6.01 9.44
N VAL A 110 18.92 5.35 10.41
CA VAL A 110 20.36 5.46 10.64
C VAL A 110 21.08 4.33 9.88
N PRO A 111 22.10 4.64 9.06
CA PRO A 111 22.93 3.62 8.43
C PRO A 111 23.68 2.81 9.50
N GLY A 112 23.54 1.48 9.47
CA GLY A 112 24.26 0.57 10.38
C GLY A 112 24.53 -0.77 9.70
N GLY A 113 25.79 -1.19 9.68
CA GLY A 113 26.23 -2.48 9.12
C GLY A 113 25.74 -3.69 9.92
N ARG A 114 25.70 -4.86 9.25
CA ARG A 114 25.22 -6.20 9.67
C ARG A 114 24.83 -6.35 11.15
N SER A 115 23.54 -6.54 11.38
CA SER A 115 23.03 -7.12 12.63
C SER A 115 23.09 -8.64 12.52
N SER A 116 24.04 -9.31 13.18
CA SER A 116 23.93 -10.75 13.45
C SER A 116 22.98 -10.94 14.63
N CYS A 117 21.72 -11.29 14.35
CA CYS A 117 20.78 -11.69 15.39
C CYS A 117 21.11 -13.11 15.85
N ALA A 118 21.75 -13.23 17.01
CA ALA A 118 21.58 -14.43 17.85
C ALA A 118 20.22 -14.34 18.57
N PRO A 119 19.55 -15.47 18.88
CA PRO A 119 18.26 -15.46 19.56
C PRO A 119 18.44 -15.03 21.03
N GLY A 120 18.37 -13.73 21.29
CA GLY A 120 18.33 -13.15 22.63
C GLY A 120 16.89 -12.78 23.02
N ARG A 121 16.44 -13.28 24.17
CA ARG A 121 15.14 -12.96 24.80
C ARG A 121 14.89 -11.45 24.83
N TRP A 122 13.68 -11.04 24.43
CA TRP A 122 13.16 -9.71 24.74
C TRP A 122 12.87 -9.64 26.24
N ALA A 123 13.71 -8.93 26.98
CA ALA A 123 13.42 -8.51 28.35
C ALA A 123 12.74 -7.14 28.27
N GLY A 124 11.43 -7.11 28.51
CA GLY A 124 10.63 -5.89 28.43
C GLY A 124 9.15 -6.13 28.69
N ALA A 125 8.83 -6.97 29.67
CA ALA A 125 7.54 -6.96 30.35
C ALA A 125 7.85 -6.59 31.80
N ASP A 126 7.70 -5.30 32.12
CA ASP A 126 7.28 -4.75 33.43
C ASP A 126 7.57 -3.24 33.48
N ARG A 127 6.53 -2.45 33.20
CA ARG A 127 5.93 -1.45 34.11
C ARG A 127 4.81 -0.70 33.42
#